data_AF-A0A1G0NC54-F1
#
_entry.id   AF-A0A1G0NC54-F1
#
_cell.length_a   1.000
_cell.length_b   1.000
_cell.length_c   1.000
_cell.angle_alpha   90.00
_cell.angle_beta   90.00
_cell.angle_gamma   90.00
#
_symmetry.space_group_name_H-M   'P 1'
#
loop_
_entity.id
_entity.type
_entity.pdbx_description
1 polymer ?
#
loop_
_entity_poly.entity_id
_entity_poly.type
_entity_poly.pdbx_seq_one_letter_code
_entity_poly.pdbx_strand_id
1 'polypeptide(L)'
;MDPFTEAGDRDGKLNGLMHGVHKQFPGLLQKMLPSAVEARRSNREFGISPDPGQTHQEVGVVNVTDEMREAVCVFARKLAKGTYYLHTQQSFPNEGCLLLKWFTNSDLLLDGRYTTFDLLQHMAGEVPPIQRSGRYLGDQFEYKLSLSPDSDILALQAIFGKAFGLVIFGCTIPGKLEASIERLREQNQNDGPFAVLQSRSLRNQIE
;
A
#
# COMPACT_ATOMS: atom_id res chain seq x y z
N MET A 1 8.52 20.51 -6.99
CA MET A 1 7.72 20.29 -8.20
C MET A 1 6.26 20.25 -7.77
N ASP A 2 5.43 21.10 -8.34
CA ASP A 2 4.02 21.29 -7.96
C ASP A 2 3.24 19.96 -8.13
N PRO A 3 2.56 19.43 -7.08
CA PRO A 3 1.74 18.22 -7.19
C PRO A 3 0.52 18.35 -8.11
N PHE A 4 0.13 19.56 -8.51
CA PHE A 4 -1.06 19.83 -9.31
C PHE A 4 -0.78 20.10 -10.80
N THR A 5 0.48 20.02 -11.24
CA THR A 5 0.75 20.07 -12.68
C THR A 5 0.29 18.76 -13.33
N GLU A 6 -0.86 18.81 -14.00
CA GLU A 6 -1.47 17.75 -14.83
C GLU A 6 -0.47 17.23 -15.88
N ALA A 7 0.28 16.20 -15.52
CA ALA A 7 1.00 15.37 -16.49
C ALA A 7 0.35 13.97 -16.65
N GLY A 8 -0.74 13.70 -15.91
CA GLY A 8 -1.25 12.37 -15.64
C GLY A 8 -1.97 11.64 -16.78
N ASP A 9 -2.40 12.32 -17.86
CA ASP A 9 -3.14 11.70 -18.97
C ASP A 9 -2.66 12.16 -20.35
N ARG A 10 -1.35 12.27 -20.57
CA ARG A 10 -0.83 12.65 -21.90
C ARG A 10 -1.03 11.56 -22.96
N ASP A 11 -1.37 10.34 -22.57
CA ASP A 11 -1.53 9.18 -23.46
C ASP A 11 -2.96 8.62 -23.53
N GLY A 12 -3.94 9.26 -22.88
CA GLY A 12 -5.37 8.90 -22.95
C GLY A 12 -5.72 7.55 -22.33
N LYS A 13 -4.76 6.90 -21.65
CA LYS A 13 -4.95 5.56 -21.07
C LYS A 13 -5.84 5.58 -19.84
N LEU A 14 -5.94 6.72 -19.16
CA LEU A 14 -6.74 6.83 -17.93
C LEU A 14 -8.21 6.52 -18.21
N ASN A 15 -8.77 7.08 -19.29
CA ASN A 15 -10.14 6.81 -19.71
C ASN A 15 -10.40 5.33 -20.02
N GLY A 16 -9.43 4.67 -20.67
CA GLY A 16 -9.48 3.24 -20.95
C GLY A 16 -9.44 2.38 -19.68
N LEU A 17 -8.59 2.74 -18.72
CA LEU A 17 -8.52 2.08 -17.42
C LEU A 17 -9.82 2.24 -16.63
N MET A 18 -10.38 3.45 -16.58
CA MET A 18 -11.65 3.71 -15.89
C MET A 18 -12.82 2.93 -16.52
N HIS A 19 -12.87 2.85 -17.85
CA HIS A 19 -13.85 1.99 -18.54
C HIS A 19 -13.64 0.52 -18.21
N GLY A 20 -12.40 0.05 -18.18
CA GLY A 20 -12.06 -1.32 -17.80
C GLY A 20 -12.51 -1.66 -16.38
N VAL A 21 -12.25 -0.77 -15.42
CA VAL A 21 -12.68 -0.90 -14.03
C VAL A 21 -14.21 -0.95 -13.95
N HIS A 22 -14.92 -0.01 -14.59
CA HIS A 22 -16.37 0.01 -14.57
C HIS A 22 -16.99 -1.26 -15.17
N LYS A 23 -16.40 -1.78 -16.25
CA LYS A 23 -16.86 -3.01 -16.90
C LYS A 23 -16.66 -4.26 -16.03
N GLN A 24 -15.54 -4.34 -15.29
CA GLN A 24 -15.22 -5.49 -14.45
C GLN A 24 -15.91 -5.42 -13.07
N PHE A 25 -16.05 -4.21 -12.52
CA PHE A 25 -16.63 -3.96 -11.21
C PHE A 25 -17.69 -2.85 -11.30
N PRO A 26 -18.90 -3.16 -11.81
CA PRO A 26 -19.98 -2.20 -11.89
C PRO A 26 -20.31 -1.59 -10.52
N GLY A 27 -20.40 -0.26 -10.45
CA GLY A 27 -20.70 0.46 -9.22
C GLY A 27 -19.51 0.71 -8.28
N LEU A 28 -18.32 0.15 -8.52
CA LEU A 28 -17.14 0.38 -7.69
C LEU A 28 -16.79 1.88 -7.55
N LEU A 29 -16.78 2.59 -8.67
CA LEU A 29 -16.50 4.03 -8.70
C LEU A 29 -17.51 4.84 -7.88
N GLN A 30 -18.76 4.38 -7.80
CA GLN A 30 -19.78 5.04 -6.97
C GLN A 30 -19.53 4.78 -5.48
N LYS A 31 -19.09 3.58 -5.11
CA LYS A 31 -18.71 3.24 -3.71
C LYS A 31 -17.50 4.04 -3.21
N MET A 32 -16.61 4.45 -4.12
CA MET A 32 -15.46 5.29 -3.78
C MET A 32 -15.86 6.73 -3.43
N LEU A 33 -17.00 7.20 -3.92
CA LEU A 33 -17.43 8.57 -3.68
C LEU A 33 -18.05 8.68 -2.28
N PRO A 34 -17.51 9.54 -1.40
CA PRO A 34 -18.13 9.79 -0.11
C PRO A 34 -19.46 10.51 -0.28
N SER A 35 -20.37 10.32 0.68
CA SER A 35 -21.56 11.15 0.78
C SER A 35 -21.16 12.62 1.03
N ALA A 36 -22.03 13.57 0.69
CA ALA A 36 -21.74 15.00 0.88
C ALA A 36 -21.44 15.37 2.33
N VAL A 37 -22.03 14.65 3.30
CA VAL A 37 -21.78 14.85 4.73
C VAL A 37 -20.41 14.32 5.13
N GLU A 38 -20.05 13.11 4.67
CA GLU A 38 -18.73 12.52 4.91
C GLU A 38 -17.63 13.37 4.29
N ALA A 39 -17.81 13.81 3.04
CA ALA A 39 -16.86 14.68 2.34
C ALA A 39 -16.64 16.01 3.09
N ARG A 40 -17.69 16.63 3.61
CA ARG A 40 -17.55 17.85 4.44
C ARG A 40 -16.85 17.59 5.76
N ARG A 41 -17.05 16.43 6.37
CA ARG A 41 -16.37 16.05 7.63
C ARG A 41 -14.89 15.80 7.35
N SER A 42 -14.57 14.92 6.41
CA SER A 42 -13.20 14.61 6.05
C SER A 42 -12.44 15.85 5.59
N ASN A 43 -13.02 16.68 4.72
CA ASN A 43 -12.34 17.89 4.26
C ASN A 43 -12.02 18.86 5.41
N ARG A 44 -12.87 18.93 6.46
CA ARG A 44 -12.55 19.72 7.66
C ARG A 44 -11.40 19.10 8.46
N GLU A 45 -11.36 17.79 8.59
CA GLU A 45 -10.27 17.06 9.27
C GLU A 45 -8.94 17.21 8.54
N PHE A 46 -8.95 17.15 7.20
CA PHE A 46 -7.77 17.29 6.34
C PHE A 46 -7.42 18.76 6.00
N GLY A 47 -8.19 19.75 6.48
CA GLY A 47 -7.97 21.16 6.15
C GLY A 47 -8.18 21.52 4.66
N ILE A 48 -8.93 20.70 3.92
CA ILE A 48 -9.22 20.89 2.50
C ILE A 48 -10.43 21.81 2.35
N SER A 49 -10.31 22.85 1.52
CA SER A 49 -11.43 23.73 1.15
C SER A 49 -11.63 23.69 -0.37
N PRO A 50 -12.88 23.50 -0.86
CA PRO A 50 -13.15 23.54 -2.29
C PRO A 50 -12.97 24.95 -2.84
N ASP A 51 -12.48 25.06 -4.08
CA ASP A 51 -12.41 26.33 -4.79
C ASP A 51 -13.81 26.82 -5.20
N PRO A 52 -13.99 28.11 -5.51
CA PRO A 52 -15.26 28.63 -6.01
C PRO A 52 -15.75 27.85 -7.23
N GLY A 53 -16.94 27.26 -7.11
CA GLY A 53 -17.55 26.42 -8.16
C GLY A 53 -17.32 24.92 -7.97
N GLN A 54 -16.48 24.50 -7.02
CA GLN A 54 -16.32 23.09 -6.67
C GLN A 54 -17.19 22.70 -5.48
N THR A 55 -17.62 21.44 -5.46
CA THR A 55 -18.31 20.84 -4.32
C THR A 55 -17.30 20.15 -3.39
N HIS A 56 -17.67 19.99 -2.11
CA HIS A 56 -16.86 19.21 -1.18
C HIS A 56 -16.66 17.75 -1.62
N GLN A 57 -17.58 17.19 -2.41
CA GLN A 57 -17.45 15.83 -2.94
C GLN A 57 -16.40 15.74 -4.05
N GLU A 58 -16.20 16.81 -4.83
CA GLU A 58 -15.22 16.85 -5.93
C GLU A 58 -13.77 16.97 -5.41
N VAL A 59 -13.58 17.63 -4.27
CA VAL A 59 -12.26 17.76 -3.62
C VAL A 59 -12.06 16.77 -2.47
N GLY A 60 -13.05 15.88 -2.25
CA GLY A 60 -13.08 14.97 -1.12
C GLY A 60 -12.12 13.80 -1.24
N VAL A 61 -11.60 13.32 -0.11
CA VAL A 61 -10.87 12.05 -0.04
C VAL A 61 -11.82 10.91 -0.43
N VAL A 62 -11.37 10.05 -1.34
CA VAL A 62 -12.13 8.88 -1.80
C VAL A 62 -12.10 7.76 -0.78
N ASN A 63 -13.20 7.00 -0.69
CA ASN A 63 -13.29 5.83 0.15
C ASN A 63 -12.49 4.66 -0.45
N VAL A 64 -11.74 3.97 0.39
CA VAL A 64 -11.12 2.68 0.06
C VAL A 64 -12.15 1.58 0.27
N THR A 65 -12.58 0.95 -0.82
CA THR A 65 -13.54 -0.15 -0.78
C THR A 65 -12.88 -1.49 -0.47
N ASP A 66 -13.67 -2.49 -0.10
CA ASP A 66 -13.17 -3.83 0.22
C ASP A 66 -12.53 -4.50 -1.00
N GLU A 67 -13.09 -4.27 -2.20
CA GLU A 67 -12.50 -4.76 -3.46
C GLU A 67 -11.09 -4.17 -3.69
N MET A 68 -10.87 -2.91 -3.30
CA MET A 68 -9.55 -2.29 -3.35
C MET A 68 -8.59 -2.88 -2.32
N ARG A 69 -9.06 -3.12 -1.08
CA ARG A 69 -8.25 -3.79 -0.04
C ARG A 69 -7.79 -5.16 -0.51
N GLU A 70 -8.69 -5.95 -1.08
CA GLU A 70 -8.37 -7.27 -1.60
C GLU A 70 -7.37 -7.19 -2.77
N ALA A 71 -7.60 -6.26 -3.71
CA ALA A 71 -6.68 -6.05 -4.83
C ALA A 71 -5.27 -5.67 -4.35
N VAL A 72 -5.16 -4.80 -3.35
CA VAL A 72 -3.89 -4.42 -2.73
C VAL A 72 -3.24 -5.61 -2.04
N CYS A 73 -3.98 -6.45 -1.32
CA CYS A 73 -3.44 -7.65 -0.69
C CYS A 73 -2.87 -8.63 -1.73
N VAL A 74 -3.60 -8.88 -2.82
CA VAL A 74 -3.14 -9.74 -3.93
C VAL A 74 -1.89 -9.16 -4.59
N PHE A 75 -1.90 -7.85 -4.86
CA PHE A 75 -0.78 -7.13 -5.45
C PHE A 75 0.45 -7.17 -4.55
N ALA A 76 0.32 -6.80 -3.28
CA ALA A 76 1.39 -6.81 -2.28
C ALA A 76 2.01 -8.19 -2.13
N ARG A 77 1.20 -9.25 -2.11
CA ARG A 77 1.71 -10.63 -2.06
C ARG A 77 2.56 -10.98 -3.28
N LYS A 78 2.13 -10.59 -4.49
CA LYS A 78 2.91 -10.82 -5.71
C LYS A 78 4.19 -10.01 -5.72
N LEU A 79 4.11 -8.74 -5.31
CA LEU A 79 5.25 -7.84 -5.23
C LEU A 79 6.30 -8.38 -4.26
N ALA A 80 5.91 -8.76 -3.04
CA ALA A 80 6.82 -9.32 -2.05
C ALA A 80 7.55 -10.57 -2.55
N LYS A 81 6.81 -11.53 -3.14
CA LYS A 81 7.41 -12.75 -3.69
C LYS A 81 8.31 -12.46 -4.89
N GLY A 82 7.89 -11.56 -5.78
CA GLY A 82 8.67 -11.17 -6.95
C GLY A 82 9.97 -10.47 -6.56
N THR A 83 9.91 -9.52 -5.61
CA THR A 83 11.09 -8.83 -5.08
C THR A 83 12.00 -9.80 -4.33
N TYR A 84 11.44 -10.70 -3.50
CA TYR A 84 12.24 -11.73 -2.83
C TYR A 84 13.00 -12.60 -3.84
N TYR A 85 12.33 -13.10 -4.88
CA TYR A 85 12.97 -13.89 -5.92
C TYR A 85 14.03 -13.09 -6.68
N LEU A 86 13.76 -11.82 -7.01
CA LEU A 86 14.72 -10.96 -7.72
C LEU A 86 16.06 -10.87 -6.98
N HIS A 87 16.01 -10.77 -5.66
CA HIS A 87 17.19 -10.54 -4.81
C HIS A 87 17.86 -11.84 -4.34
N THR A 88 17.10 -12.90 -4.09
CA THR A 88 17.63 -14.16 -3.55
C THR A 88 17.83 -15.24 -4.60
N GLN A 89 17.21 -15.10 -5.77
CA GLN A 89 17.05 -16.16 -6.79
C GLN A 89 16.37 -17.43 -6.25
N GLN A 90 15.64 -17.30 -5.14
CA GLN A 90 14.89 -18.37 -4.51
C GLN A 90 13.41 -18.04 -4.48
N SER A 91 12.57 -19.06 -4.66
CA SER A 91 11.13 -18.91 -4.51
C SER A 91 10.77 -18.74 -3.04
N PHE A 92 9.97 -17.73 -2.72
CA PHE A 92 9.42 -17.57 -1.38
C PHE A 92 8.55 -18.80 -1.04
N PRO A 93 8.76 -19.48 0.11
CA PRO A 93 8.09 -20.74 0.40
C PRO A 93 6.59 -20.54 0.60
N ASN A 94 5.80 -21.54 0.18
CA ASN A 94 4.34 -21.52 0.34
C ASN A 94 3.90 -21.54 1.81
N GLU A 95 4.71 -22.16 2.66
CA GLU A 95 4.49 -22.27 4.11
C GLU A 95 5.00 -21.04 4.88
N GLY A 96 5.69 -20.12 4.20
CA GLY A 96 6.18 -18.89 4.81
C GLY A 96 5.06 -17.92 5.16
N CYS A 97 5.39 -16.92 5.97
CA CYS A 97 4.47 -15.88 6.40
C CYS A 97 4.72 -14.57 5.66
N LEU A 98 3.66 -13.86 5.25
CA LEU A 98 3.69 -12.51 4.72
C LEU A 98 2.62 -11.67 5.40
N LEU A 99 3.03 -10.51 5.92
CA LEU A 99 2.20 -9.55 6.63
C LEU A 99 2.29 -8.19 5.95
N LEU A 100 1.16 -7.53 5.77
CA LEU A 100 1.05 -6.24 5.09
C LEU A 100 0.53 -5.18 6.03
N LYS A 101 1.21 -4.05 6.08
CA LYS A 101 0.61 -2.76 6.45
C LYS A 101 0.69 -1.85 5.26
N TRP A 102 -0.44 -1.31 4.82
CA TRP A 102 -0.48 -0.33 3.75
C TRP A 102 -1.18 0.93 4.25
N PHE A 103 -0.91 2.04 3.57
CA PHE A 103 -1.37 3.36 3.93
C PHE A 103 -1.58 4.17 2.66
N THR A 104 -2.49 5.11 2.73
CA THR A 104 -2.86 5.96 1.59
C THR A 104 -2.25 7.34 1.74
N ASN A 105 -2.40 8.18 0.74
CA ASN A 105 -2.03 9.58 0.85
C ASN A 105 -2.79 10.34 1.96
N SER A 106 -3.92 9.82 2.45
CA SER A 106 -4.61 10.44 3.58
C SER A 106 -3.75 10.40 4.87
N ASP A 107 -3.00 9.31 5.08
CA ASP A 107 -2.04 9.20 6.19
C ASP A 107 -0.92 10.25 6.06
N LEU A 108 -0.43 10.48 4.83
CA LEU A 108 0.58 11.50 4.56
C LEU A 108 0.04 12.92 4.80
N LEU A 109 -1.23 13.18 4.45
CA LEU A 109 -1.86 14.47 4.65
C LEU A 109 -2.08 14.80 6.13
N LEU A 110 -2.41 13.79 6.97
CA LEU A 110 -2.64 13.99 8.40
C LEU A 110 -1.34 14.18 9.17
N ASP A 111 -0.36 13.30 8.96
CA ASP A 111 0.84 13.24 9.79
C ASP A 111 2.02 13.99 9.17
N GLY A 112 1.90 14.43 7.91
CA GLY A 112 2.99 15.01 7.11
C GLY A 112 4.09 14.01 6.74
N ARG A 113 3.97 12.75 7.17
CA ARG A 113 4.95 11.67 6.99
C ARG A 113 4.28 10.31 7.12
N TYR A 114 4.95 9.27 6.63
CA TYR A 114 4.53 7.89 6.88
C TYR A 114 5.22 7.36 8.14
N THR A 115 4.54 7.45 9.28
CA THR A 115 5.09 7.03 10.60
C THR A 115 5.74 5.64 10.57
N THR A 116 5.18 4.69 9.81
CA THR A 116 5.76 3.35 9.69
C THR A 116 7.12 3.34 8.98
N PHE A 117 7.34 4.19 7.98
CA PHE A 117 8.65 4.30 7.33
C PHE A 117 9.69 4.97 8.23
N ASP A 118 9.30 5.98 9.00
CA ASP A 118 10.20 6.63 9.96
C ASP A 118 10.72 5.62 11.01
N LEU A 119 9.84 4.73 11.50
CA LEU A 119 10.22 3.67 12.43
C LEU A 119 11.21 2.66 11.81
N LEU A 120 11.19 2.50 10.48
CA LEU A 120 12.01 1.53 9.75
C LEU A 120 13.19 2.18 9.01
N GLN A 121 13.39 3.49 9.16
CA GLN A 121 14.42 4.23 8.42
C GLN A 121 15.83 3.69 8.70
N HIS A 122 16.10 3.31 9.94
CA HIS A 122 17.39 2.80 10.41
C HIS A 122 17.63 1.33 10.09
N MET A 123 16.62 0.63 9.56
CA MET A 123 16.79 -0.75 9.13
C MET A 123 17.73 -0.78 7.92
N ALA A 124 18.80 -1.56 7.98
CA ALA A 124 19.70 -1.72 6.85
C ALA A 124 18.96 -2.41 5.69
N GLY A 125 19.11 -1.90 4.48
CA GLY A 125 18.47 -2.45 3.31
C GLY A 125 18.98 -1.82 2.02
N GLU A 126 18.71 -2.50 0.91
CA GLU A 126 19.04 -2.06 -0.44
C GLU A 126 17.91 -1.20 -1.01
N VAL A 127 18.27 -0.11 -1.71
CA VAL A 127 17.35 0.74 -2.47
C VAL A 127 17.76 0.70 -3.94
N PRO A 128 17.24 -0.26 -4.73
CA PRO A 128 17.66 -0.42 -6.10
C PRO A 128 17.15 0.74 -6.98
N PRO A 129 17.96 1.25 -7.93
CA PRO A 129 17.49 2.27 -8.84
C PRO A 129 16.46 1.70 -9.82
N ILE A 130 15.27 2.30 -9.87
CA ILE A 130 14.22 1.90 -10.82
C ILE A 130 14.37 2.72 -12.10
N GLN A 131 14.71 2.04 -13.20
CA GLN A 131 14.91 2.68 -14.50
C GLN A 131 14.20 1.93 -15.62
N ARG A 132 13.68 2.67 -16.59
CA ARG A 132 13.15 2.13 -17.85
C ARG A 132 13.66 2.95 -19.02
N SER A 133 14.29 2.30 -19.97
CA SER A 133 14.84 2.96 -21.17
C SER A 133 15.73 4.18 -20.84
N GLY A 134 16.55 4.06 -19.79
CA GLY A 134 17.47 5.12 -19.33
C GLY A 134 16.81 6.25 -18.53
N ARG A 135 15.49 6.21 -18.27
CA ARG A 135 14.82 7.17 -17.39
C ARG A 135 14.62 6.59 -16.00
N TYR A 136 14.96 7.38 -14.98
CA TYR A 136 14.63 7.09 -13.59
C TYR A 136 13.12 7.20 -13.36
N LEU A 137 12.56 6.28 -12.59
CA LEU A 137 11.12 6.18 -12.31
C LEU A 137 10.79 6.25 -10.81
N GLY A 138 11.70 6.79 -9.99
CA GLY A 138 11.47 6.87 -8.54
C GLY A 138 10.34 7.83 -8.15
N ASP A 139 9.94 8.73 -9.04
CA ASP A 139 8.72 9.54 -8.87
C ASP A 139 7.42 8.71 -8.98
N GLN A 140 7.49 7.50 -9.56
CA GLN A 140 6.36 6.61 -9.75
C GLN A 140 6.41 5.39 -8.83
N PHE A 141 7.60 4.83 -8.61
CA PHE A 141 7.78 3.64 -7.78
C PHE A 141 9.19 3.58 -7.19
N GLU A 142 9.26 3.43 -5.87
CA GLU A 142 10.49 3.18 -5.14
C GLU A 142 10.28 2.08 -4.11
N TYR A 143 11.32 1.31 -3.84
CA TYR A 143 11.29 0.36 -2.75
C TYR A 143 12.65 0.23 -2.06
N LYS A 144 12.59 -0.12 -0.78
CA LYS A 144 13.72 -0.53 0.04
C LYS A 144 13.48 -1.96 0.50
N LEU A 145 14.42 -2.85 0.19
CA LEU A 145 14.39 -4.24 0.63
C LEU A 145 15.43 -4.45 1.73
N SER A 146 14.99 -4.93 2.89
CA SER A 146 15.86 -5.36 3.98
C SER A 146 15.74 -6.88 4.09
N LEU A 147 16.85 -7.59 3.98
CA LEU A 147 16.93 -9.04 4.13
C LEU A 147 17.84 -9.38 5.31
N SER A 148 17.49 -10.42 6.07
CA SER A 148 18.44 -11.02 7.00
C SER A 148 19.59 -11.70 6.25
N PRO A 149 20.75 -11.95 6.90
CA PRO A 149 21.88 -12.62 6.27
C PRO A 149 21.53 -13.98 5.65
N ASP A 150 20.65 -14.73 6.31
CA ASP A 150 20.20 -16.05 5.86
C ASP A 150 19.00 -15.98 4.88
N SER A 151 18.55 -14.77 4.52
CA SER A 151 17.34 -14.51 3.72
C SER A 151 16.06 -15.12 4.31
N ASP A 152 16.05 -15.42 5.62
CA ASP A 152 14.90 -16.01 6.30
C ASP A 152 13.83 -14.99 6.69
N ILE A 153 14.21 -13.71 6.79
CA ILE A 153 13.34 -12.58 7.11
C ILE A 153 13.52 -11.51 6.03
N LEU A 154 12.41 -10.95 5.58
CA LEU A 154 12.38 -9.81 4.69
C LEU A 154 11.51 -8.69 5.25
N ALA A 155 11.92 -7.45 5.02
CA ALA A 155 11.09 -6.26 5.17
C ALA A 155 11.15 -5.46 3.86
N LEU A 156 10.02 -5.33 3.19
CA LEU A 156 9.86 -4.56 1.96
C LEU A 156 9.08 -3.29 2.26
N GLN A 157 9.70 -2.15 2.03
CA GLN A 157 9.07 -0.84 2.09
C GLN A 157 8.90 -0.35 0.66
N ALA A 158 7.69 0.02 0.23
CA ALA A 158 7.45 0.48 -1.14
C ALA A 158 6.50 1.66 -1.21
N ILE A 159 6.79 2.60 -2.11
CA ILE A 159 6.01 3.82 -2.38
C ILE A 159 5.56 3.81 -3.84
N PHE A 160 4.30 4.14 -4.08
CA PHE A 160 3.71 4.28 -5.41
C PHE A 160 3.38 5.75 -5.67
N GLY A 161 4.41 6.50 -6.07
CA GLY A 161 4.34 7.94 -6.28
C GLY A 161 3.71 8.66 -5.09
N LYS A 162 2.58 9.33 -5.33
CA LYS A 162 1.82 10.06 -4.31
C LYS A 162 0.50 9.37 -3.92
N ALA A 163 0.27 8.15 -4.37
CA ALA A 163 -1.03 7.49 -4.21
C ALA A 163 -1.11 6.74 -2.87
N PHE A 164 -0.18 5.82 -2.63
CA PHE A 164 -0.16 4.98 -1.44
C PHE A 164 1.23 4.39 -1.22
N GLY A 165 1.45 3.82 -0.03
CA GLY A 165 2.65 3.07 0.29
C GLY A 165 2.32 1.82 1.10
N LEU A 166 3.32 0.94 1.21
CA LEU A 166 3.18 -0.30 1.93
C LEU A 166 4.48 -0.75 2.60
N VAL A 167 4.30 -1.53 3.65
CA VAL A 167 5.34 -2.26 4.37
C VAL A 167 4.91 -3.71 4.42
N ILE A 168 5.78 -4.61 3.95
CA ILE A 168 5.56 -6.05 4.01
C ILE A 168 6.67 -6.66 4.85
N PHE A 169 6.27 -7.40 5.89
CA PHE A 169 7.16 -8.28 6.61
C PHE A 169 6.95 -9.70 6.14
N GLY A 170 8.04 -10.42 5.91
CA GLY A 170 7.98 -11.82 5.52
C GLY A 170 8.96 -12.68 6.28
N CYS A 171 8.59 -13.93 6.50
CA CYS A 171 9.49 -14.93 7.03
C CYS A 171 9.32 -16.25 6.27
N THR A 172 10.44 -16.83 5.83
CA THR A 172 10.44 -18.11 5.12
C THR A 172 10.26 -19.30 6.06
N ILE A 173 10.51 -19.11 7.36
CA ILE A 173 10.37 -20.11 8.41
C ILE A 173 8.94 -20.03 8.99
N PRO A 174 8.12 -21.08 8.85
CA PRO A 174 6.75 -21.09 9.36
C PRO A 174 6.71 -20.88 10.88
N GLY A 175 5.75 -20.09 11.36
CA GLY A 175 5.46 -19.89 12.79
C GLY A 175 6.29 -18.80 13.48
N LYS A 176 7.43 -18.38 12.92
CA LYS A 176 8.31 -17.39 13.55
C LYS A 176 7.68 -15.99 13.56
N LEU A 177 7.13 -15.58 12.43
CA LEU A 177 6.49 -14.27 12.28
C LEU A 177 5.08 -14.28 12.90
N GLU A 178 4.36 -15.39 12.76
CA GLU A 178 3.04 -15.60 13.34
C GLU A 178 3.05 -15.50 14.86
N ALA A 179 3.99 -16.18 15.52
CA ALA A 179 4.12 -16.08 16.98
C ALA A 179 4.46 -14.66 17.46
N SER A 180 5.06 -13.83 16.59
CA SER A 180 5.32 -12.42 16.90
C SER A 180 4.05 -11.57 16.77
N ILE A 181 3.21 -11.85 15.76
CA ILE A 181 1.90 -11.21 15.62
C ILE A 181 0.95 -11.61 16.74
N GLU A 182 0.87 -12.89 17.11
CA GLU A 182 -0.04 -13.36 18.15
C GLU A 182 0.25 -12.65 19.47
N ARG A 183 1.53 -12.54 19.84
CA ARG A 183 1.97 -11.75 21.00
C ARG A 183 1.56 -10.29 20.92
N LEU A 184 1.66 -9.65 19.74
CA LEU A 184 1.22 -8.27 19.56
C LEU A 184 -0.31 -8.13 19.69
N ARG A 185 -1.08 -9.09 19.19
CA ARG A 185 -2.54 -9.10 19.30
C ARG A 185 -3.00 -9.28 20.74
N GLU A 186 -2.37 -10.19 21.48
CA GLU A 186 -2.62 -10.42 22.90
C GLU A 186 -2.35 -9.17 23.74
N GLN A 187 -1.25 -8.45 23.45
CA GLN A 187 -0.88 -7.24 24.17
C GLN A 187 -1.82 -6.06 23.91
N ASN A 188 -2.32 -5.93 22.68
CA ASN A 188 -3.12 -4.77 22.26
C ASN A 188 -4.64 -5.02 22.26
N GLN A 189 -5.09 -6.25 22.55
CA GLN A 189 -6.50 -6.67 22.50
C GLN A 189 -7.21 -6.29 21.18
N ASN A 190 -6.47 -6.34 20.08
CA ASN A 190 -6.96 -6.02 18.74
C ASN A 190 -6.23 -6.91 17.71
N ASP A 191 -6.82 -7.11 16.53
CA ASP A 191 -6.24 -7.90 15.43
C ASP A 191 -4.94 -7.31 14.86
N GLY A 192 -4.57 -6.11 15.31
CA GLY A 192 -3.32 -5.45 15.00
C GLY A 192 -3.34 -4.77 13.63
N PRO A 193 -2.30 -4.01 13.28
CA PRO A 193 -2.31 -3.16 12.10
C PRO A 193 -1.93 -3.90 10.80
N PHE A 194 -1.84 -5.23 10.83
CA PHE A 194 -1.29 -6.02 9.72
C PHE A 194 -2.34 -6.96 9.14
N ALA A 195 -2.57 -6.84 7.84
CA ALA A 195 -3.28 -7.83 7.05
C ALA A 195 -2.38 -9.05 6.82
N VAL A 196 -2.92 -10.26 6.98
CA VAL A 196 -2.20 -11.51 6.71
C VAL A 196 -2.34 -11.86 5.22
N LEU A 197 -1.25 -11.77 4.47
CA LEU A 197 -1.23 -12.08 3.03
C LEU A 197 -1.01 -13.56 2.74
N GLN A 198 -0.22 -14.21 3.60
CA GLN A 198 0.09 -15.63 3.55
C GLN A 198 0.51 -16.08 4.94
N SER A 199 -0.05 -17.19 5.43
CA SER A 199 0.45 -17.90 6.60
C SER A 199 -0.13 -19.31 6.60
N ARG A 200 0.59 -20.25 7.21
CA ARG A 200 0.08 -21.60 7.48
C ARG A 200 -0.81 -21.64 8.73
N SER A 201 -0.44 -20.89 9.77
CA SER A 201 -1.10 -20.95 11.08
C SER A 201 -2.12 -19.85 11.29
N LEU A 202 -1.89 -18.65 10.74
CA LEU A 202 -2.87 -17.57 10.78
C LEU A 202 -3.84 -17.69 9.61
N ARG A 203 -5.15 -17.60 9.90
CA ARG A 203 -6.15 -17.46 8.82
C ARG A 203 -5.92 -16.12 8.12
N ASN A 204 -6.05 -16.11 6.80
CA ASN A 204 -6.13 -14.87 6.02
C ASN A 204 -7.37 -14.10 6.50
N GLN A 205 -7.18 -13.06 7.28
CA GLN A 205 -8.22 -12.10 7.62
C GLN A 205 -8.15 -10.98 6.59
N ILE A 206 -9.13 -10.95 5.69
CA ILE A 206 -9.48 -9.76 4.92
C ILE A 206 -10.58 -9.11 5.74
N GLU A 207 -10.21 -8.15 6.59
CA GLU A 207 -11.17 -7.28 7.27
C GLU A 207 -11.43 -6.01 6.45
#